data_AF-A0A851KNV9-F1
#
_entry.id   AF-A0A851KNV9-F1
#
_cell.length_a   1.000
_cell.length_b   1.000
_cell.length_c   1.000
_cell.angle_alpha   90.00
_cell.angle_beta   90.00
_cell.angle_gamma   90.00
#
_symmetry.space_group_name_H-M   'P 1'
#
loop_
_entity.id
_entity.type
_entity.pdbx_description
1 polymer ?
#
loop_
_entity_poly.entity_id
_entity_poly.type
_entity_poly.pdbx_seq_one_letter_code
_entity_poly.pdbx_strand_id
1 'polypeptide(L)'
;RLPIKWMSPESINFRRFTTASDVWMFAVCMWEILSYGKQPFFWLENKDVIGVLEKGDRLPKPDLCPPVLYTLMTRCWDYDPGERPKFQEL
;
A
#
# COMPACT_ATOMS: atom_id res chain seq x y z
N ARG A 1 -8.52 9.49 -14.56
CA ARG A 1 -8.98 9.18 -13.18
C ARG A 1 -7.83 8.48 -12.45
N LEU A 2 -7.51 8.86 -11.22
CA LEU A 2 -6.38 8.29 -10.46
C LEU A 2 -6.79 7.03 -9.67
N PRO A 3 -5.90 6.02 -9.52
CA PRO A 3 -6.17 4.78 -8.79
C PRO A 3 -5.94 4.94 -7.28
N ILE A 4 -6.73 5.79 -6.61
CA ILE A 4 -6.49 6.23 -5.22
C ILE A 4 -6.19 5.08 -4.24
N LYS A 5 -6.89 3.95 -4.34
CA LYS A 5 -6.74 2.80 -3.42
C LYS A 5 -5.40 2.06 -3.52
N TRP A 6 -4.61 2.35 -4.56
CA TRP A 6 -3.26 1.82 -4.74
C TRP A 6 -2.19 2.83 -4.35
N MET A 7 -2.51 4.11 -4.36
CA MET A 7 -1.53 5.18 -4.28
C MET A 7 -0.99 5.33 -2.85
N SER A 8 0.28 5.71 -2.77
CA SER A 8 0.93 6.13 -1.52
C SER A 8 0.31 7.41 -0.95
N PRO A 9 0.44 7.69 0.36
CA PRO A 9 -0.06 8.91 0.98
C PRO A 9 0.46 10.18 0.31
N GLU A 10 1.76 10.24 -0.01
CA GLU A 10 2.38 11.40 -0.65
C GLU A 10 1.90 11.60 -2.11
N SER A 11 1.55 10.51 -2.80
CA SER A 11 0.95 10.59 -4.14
C SER A 11 -0.49 11.08 -4.07
N ILE A 12 -1.25 10.72 -3.04
CA ILE A 12 -2.63 11.18 -2.84
C ILE A 12 -2.66 12.67 -2.45
N ASN A 13 -1.90 13.05 -1.42
CA ASN A 13 -1.93 14.40 -0.84
C ASN A 13 -1.21 15.44 -1.68
N PHE A 14 -0.03 15.10 -2.21
CA PHE A 14 0.88 16.08 -2.80
C PHE A 14 1.20 15.82 -4.26
N ARG A 15 0.57 14.81 -4.88
CA ARG A 15 0.87 14.34 -6.25
C ARG A 15 2.36 14.08 -6.47
N ARG A 16 3.04 13.58 -5.42
CA ARG A 16 4.45 13.20 -5.49
C ARG A 16 4.56 11.75 -5.94
N PHE A 17 5.24 11.52 -7.05
CA PHE A 17 5.47 10.21 -7.64
C PHE A 17 6.96 9.94 -7.70
N THR A 18 7.38 8.84 -7.08
CA THR A 18 8.79 8.45 -6.90
C THR A 18 8.90 6.92 -6.89
N THR A 19 10.12 6.41 -6.94
CA THR A 19 10.36 4.97 -6.75
C THR A 19 9.83 4.48 -5.40
N ALA A 20 9.87 5.30 -4.33
CA ALA A 20 9.31 4.92 -3.04
C ALA A 20 7.77 4.85 -3.03
N SER A 21 7.09 5.65 -3.85
CA SER A 21 5.64 5.50 -4.04
C SER A 21 5.31 4.26 -4.89
N ASP A 22 6.20 3.88 -5.81
CA ASP A 22 6.06 2.64 -6.57
C ASP A 22 6.24 1.40 -5.68
N VAL A 23 7.14 1.44 -4.69
CA VAL A 23 7.29 0.38 -3.67
C VAL A 23 5.99 0.18 -2.89
N TRP A 24 5.31 1.27 -2.52
CA TRP A 24 3.98 1.20 -1.88
C TRP A 24 2.96 0.51 -2.80
N MET A 25 2.87 0.96 -4.06
CA MET A 25 1.95 0.41 -5.06
C MET A 25 2.24 -1.07 -5.35
N PHE A 26 3.51 -1.47 -5.34
CA PHE A 26 3.94 -2.86 -5.46
C PHE A 26 3.41 -3.72 -4.32
N ALA A 27 3.50 -3.25 -3.07
CA ALA A 27 2.94 -3.98 -1.94
C ALA A 27 1.41 -4.07 -1.98
N VAL A 28 0.70 -3.05 -2.49
CA VAL A 28 -0.74 -3.17 -2.76
C VAL A 28 -1.02 -4.25 -3.81
N CYS A 29 -0.24 -4.30 -4.89
CA CYS A 29 -0.35 -5.36 -5.91
C CYS A 29 -0.10 -6.76 -5.33
N MET A 30 0.93 -6.92 -4.49
CA MET A 30 1.18 -8.18 -3.77
C MET A 30 -0.04 -8.59 -2.92
N TRP A 31 -0.62 -7.64 -2.20
CA TRP A 31 -1.82 -7.87 -1.39
C TRP A 31 -2.99 -8.35 -2.26
N GLU A 32 -3.20 -7.74 -3.43
CA GLU A 32 -4.26 -8.15 -4.36
C GLU A 32 -4.06 -9.57 -4.89
N ILE A 33 -2.83 -9.91 -5.30
CA ILE A 33 -2.48 -11.26 -5.77
C ILE A 33 -2.80 -12.29 -4.69
N LEU A 34 -2.34 -12.05 -3.45
CA LEU A 34 -2.54 -12.95 -2.32
C LEU A 34 -3.98 -12.95 -1.77
N SER A 35 -4.77 -11.95 -2.15
CA SER A 35 -6.19 -11.86 -1.86
C SER A 35 -7.07 -12.36 -3.01
N TYR A 36 -6.49 -13.01 -4.02
CA TYR A 36 -7.19 -13.53 -5.20
C TYR A 36 -7.98 -12.45 -5.96
N GLY A 37 -7.38 -11.26 -6.11
CA GLY A 37 -7.95 -10.15 -6.87
C GLY A 37 -9.04 -9.34 -6.15
N LYS A 38 -9.14 -9.46 -4.81
CA LYS A 38 -9.99 -8.54 -4.03
C LYS A 38 -9.51 -7.10 -4.23
N GLN A 39 -10.46 -6.16 -4.32
CA GLN A 39 -10.13 -4.75 -4.42
C GLN A 39 -9.53 -4.24 -3.08
N PRO A 40 -8.40 -3.50 -3.10
CA PRO A 40 -7.84 -2.90 -1.89
C PRO A 40 -8.82 -1.90 -1.29
N PHE A 41 -8.98 -1.89 0.03
CA PHE A 41 -9.93 -1.01 0.74
C PHE A 41 -11.35 -1.05 0.12
N PHE A 42 -11.86 -2.23 -0.25
CA PHE A 42 -13.17 -2.34 -0.93
C PHE A 42 -14.34 -1.75 -0.11
N TRP A 43 -14.18 -1.66 1.21
CA TRP A 43 -15.16 -1.08 2.15
C TRP A 43 -15.11 0.46 2.26
N LEU A 44 -14.18 1.12 1.57
CA LEU A 44 -14.02 2.59 1.60
C LEU A 44 -14.30 3.21 0.24
N GLU A 45 -14.79 4.46 0.25
CA GLU A 45 -14.75 5.33 -0.92
C GLU A 45 -13.33 5.91 -1.09
N ASN A 46 -12.99 6.33 -2.31
CA ASN A 46 -11.67 6.91 -2.60
C ASN A 46 -11.31 8.09 -1.70
N LYS A 47 -12.28 8.92 -1.31
CA LYS A 47 -12.05 10.12 -0.48
C LYS A 47 -11.65 9.78 0.96
N ASP A 48 -12.02 8.59 1.44
CA ASP A 48 -11.82 8.18 2.83
C ASP A 48 -10.50 7.42 3.04
N VAL A 49 -9.89 6.94 1.95
CA VAL A 49 -8.65 6.14 1.99
C VAL A 49 -7.52 6.89 2.70
N ILE A 50 -7.33 8.18 2.41
CA ILE A 50 -6.22 8.93 3.01
C ILE A 50 -6.35 9.03 4.53
N GLY A 51 -7.57 9.26 5.03
CA GLY A 51 -7.82 9.41 6.46
C GLY A 51 -7.57 8.13 7.27
N VAL A 52 -7.70 6.94 6.67
CA VAL A 52 -7.32 5.69 7.34
C VAL A 52 -5.80 5.47 7.28
N LEU A 53 -5.16 5.82 6.15
CA LEU A 53 -3.70 5.67 6.00
C LEU A 53 -2.93 6.58 6.98
N GLU A 54 -3.40 7.82 7.18
CA GLU A 54 -2.83 8.78 8.13
C GLU A 54 -3.00 8.36 9.60
N LYS A 55 -4.01 7.53 9.91
CA LYS A 55 -4.18 6.92 11.24
C LYS A 55 -3.27 5.71 11.48
N GLY A 56 -2.54 5.28 10.46
CA GLY A 56 -1.68 4.10 10.51
C GLY A 56 -2.36 2.80 10.05
N ASP A 57 -3.64 2.85 9.66
CA ASP A 57 -4.32 1.66 9.15
C ASP A 57 -3.72 1.23 7.81
N ARG A 58 -3.65 -0.08 7.59
CA ARG A 58 -3.15 -0.71 6.36
C ARG A 58 -4.10 -1.82 5.93
N LEU A 59 -3.87 -2.36 4.73
CA LEU A 59 -4.62 -3.52 4.26
C LEU A 59 -4.39 -4.71 5.22
N PRO A 60 -5.45 -5.43 5.61
CA PRO A 60 -5.33 -6.55 6.54
C PRO A 60 -4.59 -7.72 5.89
N LYS A 61 -3.92 -8.55 6.69
CA LYS A 61 -3.25 -9.75 6.17
C LYS A 61 -4.25 -10.68 5.46
N PRO A 62 -4.02 -11.07 4.19
CA PRO A 62 -4.85 -12.09 3.54
C PRO A 62 -4.79 -13.44 4.28
N ASP A 63 -5.85 -14.23 4.19
CA ASP A 63 -6.03 -15.47 4.98
C ASP A 63 -4.85 -16.44 4.80
N LEU A 64 -4.49 -16.73 3.55
CA LEU A 64 -3.42 -17.67 3.18
C LEU A 64 -2.07 -16.98 2.94
N CYS A 65 -1.93 -15.70 3.29
CA CYS A 65 -0.67 -14.98 3.13
C CYS A 65 0.38 -15.48 4.14
N PRO A 66 1.56 -15.96 3.68
CA PRO A 66 2.69 -16.25 4.54
C PRO A 66 3.08 -15.01 5.37
N PRO A 67 3.40 -15.17 6.67
CA PRO A 67 3.74 -14.04 7.54
C PRO A 67 4.89 -13.17 6.99
N VAL A 68 5.91 -13.79 6.40
CA VAL A 68 7.07 -13.08 5.82
C VAL A 68 6.68 -12.10 4.71
N LEU A 69 5.72 -12.47 3.86
CA LEU A 69 5.26 -11.61 2.79
C LEU A 69 4.43 -10.44 3.32
N TYR A 70 3.64 -10.67 4.37
CA TYR A 70 2.89 -9.58 5.01
C TYR A 70 3.82 -8.60 5.74
N THR A 71 4.83 -9.11 6.44
CA THR A 71 5.88 -8.26 7.03
C THR A 71 6.56 -7.41 5.97
N LEU A 72 6.88 -7.98 4.80
CA LEU A 72 7.42 -7.22 3.68
C LEU A 72 6.45 -6.12 3.20
N MET A 73 5.18 -6.45 2.97
CA MET A 73 4.16 -5.47 2.59
C MET A 73 4.06 -4.33 3.60
N THR A 74 4.05 -4.63 4.90
CA THR A 74 3.97 -3.59 5.95
C THR A 74 5.18 -2.66 5.95
N ARG A 75 6.39 -3.16 5.64
CA ARG A 75 7.58 -2.31 5.47
C ARG A 75 7.49 -1.42 4.24
N CYS A 76 6.96 -1.94 3.13
CA CYS A 76 6.68 -1.15 1.93
C CYS A 76 5.60 -0.08 2.16
N TRP A 77 4.73 -0.27 3.16
CA TRP A 77 3.70 0.67 3.55
C TRP A 77 4.09 1.59 4.72
N ASP A 78 5.39 1.81 4.94
CA ASP A 78 5.80 2.86 5.86
C ASP A 78 5.24 4.21 5.40
N TYR A 79 4.80 5.02 6.36
CA TYR A 79 4.26 6.34 6.06
C TYR A 79 5.37 7.25 5.52
N ASP A 80 6.57 7.20 6.10
CA ASP A 80 7.74 7.90 5.58
C ASP A 80 8.29 7.17 4.34
N PRO A 81 8.31 7.80 3.15
CA PRO A 81 8.88 7.19 1.96
C PRO A 81 10.37 6.82 2.10
N GLY A 82 11.11 7.47 3.01
CA GLY A 82 12.52 7.21 3.27
C GLY A 82 12.78 5.91 4.04
N GLU A 83 11.81 5.43 4.80
CA GLU A 83 11.89 4.19 5.60
C GLU A 83 11.44 2.95 4.81
N ARG A 84 10.86 3.16 3.61
CA ARG A 84 10.46 2.07 2.73
C ARG A 84 11.71 1.41 2.12
N PRO A 85 11.75 0.07 2.00
CA PRO A 85 12.83 -0.62 1.30
C PRO A 85 12.92 -0.18 -0.15
N LYS A 86 14.11 -0.24 -0.73
CA LYS A 86 14.32 -0.05 -2.16
C LYS A 86 13.96 -1.34 -2.90
N PHE A 87 13.57 -1.24 -4.17
CA PHE A 87 13.31 -2.44 -4.99
C PHE A 87 14.48 -3.43 -5.05
N GLN A 88 15.73 -2.97 -4.91
CA GLN A 88 16.92 -3.83 -4.87
C GLN A 88 17.01 -4.71 -3.59
N GLU A 89 16.20 -4.39 -2.58
CA GLU A 89 16.15 -5.06 -1.27
C GLU A 89 14.89 -5.92 -1.10
N LEU A 90 14.03 -5.98 -2.13
CA LEU A 90 12.80 -6.78 -2.22
C LEU A 90 13.06 -8.10 -2.93
#